data_AF-A0A656JJN7-F1
#
_entry.id   AF-A0A656JJN7-F1
#
_cell.length_a   1.000
_cell.length_b   1.000
_cell.length_c   1.000
_cell.angle_alpha   90.00
_cell.angle_beta   90.00
_cell.angle_gamma   90.00
#
_symmetry.space_group_name_H-M   'P 1'
#
loop_
_entity.id
_entity.type
_entity.pdbx_description
1 polymer ?
#
loop_
_entity_poly.entity_id
_entity_poly.type
_entity_poly.pdbx_seq_one_letter_code
_entity_poly.pdbx_strand_id
1 'polypeptide(L)'
;MINEYERQAAASQARVQAQADAYKLEIQQLAKLREEELNKYMELLTDHIGETTNYIAQLKELAPAMFLCIEAWLRKDISEQRWKLERDKRHVVDSTIVYLGELTSEIVRLSRKTERRDWQAIVAERPPRVMTPEISKHTKHFMKDAKGDAQAYDEDLQRIDSYQRQLRKQLRELRTSALALKVDMEQAREQHRQARQQVQRINESCGAKFRALQEVFENYFQFSQSESPLANEWLSQMPHGGNLREIKQVLSDTKPDWEHAKNTTSHLNNRRKNVQSRIDRAYQDQEYSSLDAAKAERSGIFEELNVAREHQNTLYAARQVFVLRRDEINKLMDWINDLHPSKTIEQVFGLLARDDAEIYWPAIGLATKAVRPSARRHQ
;
A
#
# COMPACT_ATOMS: atom_id res chain seq x y z
N MET A 1 64.25 2.61 62.55
CA MET A 1 62.79 2.81 62.55
C MET A 1 62.32 3.91 61.60
N ILE A 2 62.76 5.18 61.70
CA ILE A 2 62.30 6.25 60.77
C ILE A 2 62.67 5.97 59.30
N ASN A 3 63.92 5.58 59.02
CA ASN A 3 64.38 5.26 57.65
C ASN A 3 63.72 4.03 57.00
N GLU A 4 63.17 3.10 57.80
CA GLU A 4 62.42 1.94 57.27
C GLU A 4 60.99 2.31 56.91
N TYR A 5 60.35 3.16 57.72
CA TYR A 5 59.03 3.73 57.41
C TYR A 5 59.06 4.61 56.16
N GLU A 6 60.10 5.44 55.98
CA GLU A 6 60.26 6.25 54.77
C GLU A 6 60.49 5.39 53.51
N ARG A 7 61.27 4.31 53.62
CA ARG A 7 61.45 3.34 52.52
C ARG A 7 60.16 2.57 52.19
N GLN A 8 59.38 2.17 53.20
CA GLN A 8 58.08 1.52 52.98
C GLN A 8 57.06 2.48 52.39
N ALA A 9 57.04 3.75 52.81
CA ALA A 9 56.18 4.78 52.23
C ALA A 9 56.54 5.05 50.76
N ALA A 10 57.84 5.19 50.42
CA ALA A 10 58.28 5.35 49.04
C ALA A 10 57.95 4.12 48.16
N ALA A 11 58.09 2.91 48.69
CA ALA A 11 57.70 1.68 47.98
C ALA A 11 56.18 1.57 47.77
N SER A 12 55.38 2.00 48.75
CA SER A 12 53.92 2.07 48.62
C SER A 12 53.50 3.12 47.59
N GLN A 13 54.13 4.31 47.61
CA GLN A 13 53.89 5.38 46.64
C GLN A 13 54.23 4.92 45.22
N ALA A 14 55.35 4.22 45.04
CA ALA A 14 55.76 3.67 43.75
C ALA A 14 54.78 2.59 43.24
N ARG A 15 54.23 1.75 44.12
CA ARG A 15 53.19 0.78 43.76
C ARG A 15 51.89 1.46 43.33
N VAL A 16 51.44 2.46 44.06
CA VAL A 16 50.23 3.24 43.72
C VAL A 16 50.43 3.98 42.40
N GLN A 17 51.61 4.58 42.18
CA GLN A 17 51.91 5.27 40.93
C GLN A 17 51.97 4.30 39.74
N ALA A 18 52.62 3.14 39.89
CA ALA A 18 52.65 2.11 38.85
C ALA A 18 51.25 1.59 38.51
N GLN A 19 50.38 1.44 39.51
CA GLN A 19 48.99 1.04 39.29
C GLN A 19 48.17 2.15 38.61
N ALA A 20 48.39 3.42 38.98
CA ALA A 20 47.76 4.56 38.32
C ALA A 20 48.21 4.70 36.86
N ASP A 21 49.49 4.48 36.57
CA ASP A 21 50.04 4.49 35.21
C ASP A 21 49.50 3.32 34.37
N ALA A 22 49.33 2.14 34.98
CA ALA A 22 48.68 0.99 34.34
C ALA A 22 47.22 1.28 33.98
N TYR A 23 46.42 1.82 34.92
CA TYR A 23 45.05 2.22 34.62
C TYR A 23 44.97 3.31 33.56
N LYS A 24 45.91 4.27 33.57
CA LYS A 24 45.98 5.30 32.54
C LYS A 24 46.22 4.70 31.16
N LEU A 25 47.09 3.69 31.06
CA LEU A 25 47.36 2.98 29.81
C LEU A 25 46.14 2.16 29.34
N GLU A 26 45.45 1.46 30.25
CA GLU A 26 44.20 0.75 29.94
C GLU A 26 43.10 1.70 29.45
N ILE A 27 42.90 2.84 30.13
CA ILE A 27 41.94 3.87 29.72
C ILE A 27 42.27 4.40 28.32
N GLN A 28 43.56 4.63 28.02
CA GLN A 28 43.98 5.07 26.69
C GLN A 28 43.72 4.02 25.62
N GLN A 29 43.92 2.74 25.92
CA GLN A 29 43.62 1.65 24.99
C GLN A 29 42.11 1.54 24.73
N LEU A 30 41.28 1.60 25.77
CA LEU A 30 39.82 1.59 25.65
C LEU A 30 39.30 2.82 24.87
N ALA A 31 39.90 3.99 25.09
CA ALA A 31 39.56 5.20 24.36
C ALA A 31 39.83 5.05 22.86
N LYS A 32 40.96 4.45 22.47
CA LYS A 32 41.30 4.17 21.06
C LYS A 32 40.33 3.19 20.41
N LEU A 33 40.02 2.07 21.08
CA LEU A 33 39.06 1.10 20.57
C LEU A 33 37.68 1.74 20.35
N ARG A 34 37.23 2.55 21.31
CA ARG A 34 35.97 3.28 21.19
C ARG A 34 35.98 4.30 20.05
N GLU A 35 37.09 4.99 19.83
CA GLU A 35 37.25 5.91 18.71
C GLU A 35 37.18 5.17 17.36
N GLU A 36 37.80 4.01 17.26
CA GLU A 36 37.71 3.15 16.07
C GLU A 36 36.28 2.66 15.80
N GLU A 37 35.57 2.22 16.83
CA GLU A 37 34.16 1.82 16.73
C GLU A 37 33.25 2.99 16.30
N LEU A 38 33.46 4.17 16.87
CA LEU A 38 32.72 5.37 16.52
C LEU A 38 32.98 5.79 15.07
N ASN A 39 34.23 5.71 14.60
CA ASN A 39 34.58 6.04 13.22
C ASN A 39 33.91 5.07 12.23
N LYS A 40 33.92 3.76 12.50
CA LYS A 40 33.21 2.76 11.68
C LYS A 40 31.70 3.03 11.64
N TYR A 41 31.12 3.39 12.78
CA TYR A 41 29.71 3.74 12.85
C TYR A 41 29.39 5.02 12.06
N MET A 42 30.21 6.06 12.17
CA MET A 42 30.04 7.29 11.40
C MET A 42 30.19 7.08 9.89
N GLU A 43 31.14 6.26 9.47
CA GLU A 43 31.35 5.90 8.07
C GLU A 43 30.10 5.20 7.50
N LEU A 44 29.59 4.18 8.21
CA LEU A 44 28.35 3.50 7.84
C LEU A 44 27.18 4.48 7.69
N LEU A 45 26.99 5.38 8.67
CA LEU A 45 25.91 6.36 8.61
C LEU A 45 26.09 7.33 7.44
N THR A 46 27.32 7.74 7.16
CA THR A 46 27.62 8.66 6.06
C THR A 46 27.31 8.02 4.71
N ASP A 47 27.74 6.77 4.52
CA ASP A 47 27.43 5.98 3.32
C ASP A 47 25.92 5.78 3.17
N HIS A 48 25.25 5.44 4.27
CA HIS A 48 23.81 5.24 4.26
C HIS A 48 23.03 6.53 3.97
N ILE A 49 23.50 7.68 4.44
CA ILE A 49 22.93 8.99 4.10
C ILE A 49 23.09 9.27 2.60
N GLY A 50 24.24 8.93 2.01
CA GLY A 50 24.48 9.04 0.57
C GLY A 50 23.48 8.22 -0.24
N GLU A 51 23.35 6.92 0.08
CA GLU A 51 22.40 6.01 -0.59
C GLU A 51 20.95 6.44 -0.38
N THR A 52 20.60 6.87 0.83
CA THR A 52 19.26 7.37 1.15
C THR A 52 18.94 8.64 0.36
N THR A 53 19.90 9.54 0.19
CA THR A 53 19.72 10.77 -0.60
C THR A 53 19.44 10.44 -2.07
N ASN A 54 20.16 9.47 -2.64
CA ASN A 54 19.92 8.97 -3.99
C ASN A 54 18.53 8.33 -4.12
N TYR A 55 18.11 7.56 -3.10
CA TYR A 55 16.78 6.97 -3.05
C TYR A 55 15.67 8.03 -2.96
N ILE A 56 15.84 9.08 -2.14
CA ILE A 56 14.87 10.18 -2.02
C ILE A 56 14.65 10.86 -3.38
N ALA A 57 15.70 11.05 -4.18
CA ALA A 57 15.57 11.63 -5.52
C ALA A 57 14.64 10.79 -6.41
N GLN A 58 14.78 9.47 -6.37
CA GLN A 58 13.91 8.56 -7.12
C GLN A 58 12.49 8.49 -6.55
N LEU A 59 12.34 8.49 -5.22
CA LEU A 59 11.04 8.51 -4.56
C LEU A 59 10.22 9.74 -4.95
N LYS A 60 10.88 10.89 -5.17
CA LYS A 60 10.24 12.12 -5.65
C LYS A 60 9.64 11.99 -7.06
N GLU A 61 10.10 11.06 -7.90
CA GLU A 61 9.54 10.82 -9.23
C GLU A 61 8.19 10.08 -9.19
N LEU A 62 7.91 9.37 -8.09
CA LEU A 62 6.71 8.54 -7.97
C LEU A 62 5.42 9.39 -7.98
N ALA A 63 5.36 10.47 -7.20
CA ALA A 63 4.15 11.30 -7.13
C ALA A 63 3.82 11.98 -8.48
N PRO A 64 4.76 12.65 -9.17
CA PRO A 64 4.54 13.18 -10.52
C PRO A 64 4.07 12.12 -11.51
N ALA A 65 4.68 10.92 -11.50
CA ALA A 65 4.27 9.83 -12.37
C ALA A 65 2.83 9.38 -12.09
N MET A 66 2.43 9.32 -10.81
CA MET A 66 1.05 9.02 -10.42
C MET A 66 0.07 10.08 -10.94
N PHE A 67 0.39 11.38 -10.81
CA PHE A 67 -0.45 12.45 -11.35
C PHE A 67 -0.59 12.39 -12.88
N LEU A 68 0.50 12.12 -13.61
CA LEU A 68 0.46 11.91 -15.05
C LEU A 68 -0.40 10.71 -15.44
N CYS A 69 -0.36 9.64 -14.65
CA CYS A 69 -1.21 8.47 -14.85
C CYS A 69 -2.70 8.80 -14.67
N ILE A 70 -3.05 9.60 -13.66
CA ILE A 70 -4.42 10.08 -13.44
C ILE A 70 -4.87 10.99 -14.58
N GLU A 71 -4.01 11.91 -15.02
CA GLU A 71 -4.33 12.79 -16.14
C GLU A 71 -4.59 11.99 -17.43
N ALA A 72 -3.73 11.01 -17.73
CA ALA A 72 -3.94 10.12 -18.86
C ALA A 72 -5.23 9.30 -18.73
N TRP A 73 -5.57 8.86 -17.52
CA TRP A 73 -6.83 8.17 -17.23
C TRP A 73 -8.05 9.07 -17.46
N LEU A 74 -8.03 10.32 -16.99
CA LEU A 74 -9.10 11.29 -17.22
C LEU A 74 -9.30 11.56 -18.72
N ARG A 75 -8.21 11.75 -19.46
CA ARG A 75 -8.26 11.91 -20.93
C ARG A 75 -8.86 10.69 -21.62
N LYS A 76 -8.49 9.49 -21.17
CA LYS A 76 -9.08 8.22 -21.63
C LYS A 76 -10.58 8.19 -21.36
N ASP A 77 -11.01 8.47 -20.13
CA ASP A 77 -12.42 8.43 -19.73
C ASP A 77 -13.27 9.43 -20.55
N ILE A 78 -12.80 10.67 -20.68
CA ILE A 78 -13.45 11.69 -21.53
C ILE A 78 -13.56 11.22 -22.98
N SER A 79 -12.50 10.61 -23.54
CA SER A 79 -12.50 10.13 -24.92
C SER A 79 -13.47 8.96 -25.11
N GLU A 80 -13.56 8.05 -24.15
CA GLU A 80 -14.54 6.95 -24.14
C GLU A 80 -15.98 7.47 -24.06
N GLN A 81 -16.24 8.45 -23.20
CA GLN A 81 -17.56 9.09 -23.09
C GLN A 81 -17.96 9.80 -24.38
N ARG A 82 -17.05 10.58 -24.99
CA ARG A 82 -17.30 11.25 -26.28
C ARG A 82 -17.61 10.26 -27.39
N TRP A 83 -16.83 9.19 -27.50
CA TRP A 83 -17.07 8.15 -28.49
C TRP A 83 -18.41 7.44 -28.29
N LYS A 84 -18.77 7.14 -27.03
CA LYS A 84 -20.07 6.54 -26.69
C LYS A 84 -21.23 7.47 -27.06
N LEU A 85 -21.15 8.75 -26.70
CA LEU A 85 -22.16 9.75 -27.02
C LEU A 85 -22.36 9.90 -28.54
N GLU A 86 -21.28 9.89 -29.32
CA GLU A 86 -21.37 9.95 -30.78
C GLU A 86 -21.99 8.68 -31.39
N ARG A 87 -21.69 7.51 -30.81
CA ARG A 87 -22.34 6.24 -31.17
C ARG A 87 -23.83 6.26 -30.87
N ASP A 88 -24.23 6.81 -29.73
CA ASP A 88 -25.64 6.92 -29.33
C ASP A 88 -26.40 7.88 -30.25
N LYS A 89 -25.82 9.05 -30.57
CA LYS A 89 -26.39 9.97 -31.58
C LYS A 89 -26.59 9.29 -32.93
N ARG A 90 -25.59 8.54 -33.38
CA ARG A 90 -25.67 7.79 -34.64
C ARG A 90 -26.83 6.80 -34.61
N HIS A 91 -26.99 6.08 -33.51
CA HIS A 91 -28.09 5.12 -33.34
C HIS A 91 -29.45 5.81 -33.41
N VAL A 92 -29.62 6.94 -32.73
CA VAL A 92 -30.85 7.74 -32.78
C VAL A 92 -31.16 8.18 -34.21
N VAL A 93 -30.20 8.78 -34.92
CA VAL A 93 -30.41 9.23 -36.31
C VAL A 93 -30.80 8.07 -37.24
N ASP A 94 -30.13 6.93 -37.10
CA ASP A 94 -30.41 5.72 -37.90
C ASP A 94 -31.84 5.20 -37.62
N SER A 95 -32.24 5.11 -36.35
CA SER A 95 -33.59 4.70 -35.95
C SER A 95 -34.67 5.67 -36.46
N THR A 96 -34.41 6.98 -36.46
CA THR A 96 -35.33 7.99 -36.99
C THR A 96 -35.50 7.83 -38.50
N ILE A 97 -34.44 7.51 -39.25
CA ILE A 97 -34.54 7.26 -40.69
C ILE A 97 -35.44 6.05 -40.97
N VAL A 98 -35.29 4.98 -40.18
CA VAL A 98 -36.13 3.77 -40.28
C VAL A 98 -37.59 4.11 -40.00
N TYR A 99 -37.86 4.81 -38.89
CA TYR A 99 -39.21 5.26 -38.52
C TYR A 99 -39.86 6.12 -39.62
N LEU A 100 -39.13 7.07 -40.19
CA LEU A 100 -39.64 7.89 -41.31
C LEU A 100 -39.93 7.03 -42.55
N GLY A 101 -39.17 5.95 -42.78
CA GLY A 101 -39.43 5.01 -43.86
C GLY A 101 -40.76 4.28 -43.67
N GLU A 102 -41.04 3.83 -42.46
CA GLU A 102 -42.33 3.24 -42.08
C GLU A 102 -43.47 4.25 -42.24
N LEU A 103 -43.29 5.49 -41.76
CA LEU A 103 -44.27 6.57 -41.90
C LEU A 103 -44.57 6.89 -43.37
N THR A 104 -43.54 6.95 -44.23
CA THR A 104 -43.72 7.13 -45.68
C THR A 104 -44.58 6.01 -46.27
N SER A 105 -44.33 4.75 -45.90
CA SER A 105 -45.12 3.62 -46.40
C SER A 105 -46.59 3.71 -45.98
N GLU A 106 -46.84 4.18 -44.76
CA GLU A 106 -48.18 4.35 -44.21
C GLU A 106 -48.92 5.51 -44.87
N ILE A 107 -48.26 6.65 -45.11
CA ILE A 107 -48.84 7.78 -45.84
C ILE A 107 -49.17 7.37 -47.28
N VAL A 108 -48.29 6.62 -47.95
CA VAL A 108 -48.57 6.10 -49.29
C VAL A 108 -49.82 5.21 -49.27
N ARG A 109 -49.96 4.33 -48.26
CA ARG A 109 -51.15 3.49 -48.06
C ARG A 109 -52.42 4.33 -47.87
N LEU A 110 -52.39 5.31 -46.96
CA LEU A 110 -53.52 6.20 -46.66
C LEU A 110 -53.89 7.11 -47.82
N SER A 111 -52.93 7.47 -48.67
CA SER A 111 -53.18 8.30 -49.84
C SER A 111 -54.11 7.64 -50.85
N ARG A 112 -54.35 6.31 -50.80
CA ARG A 112 -55.34 5.58 -51.62
C ARG A 112 -55.33 6.02 -53.10
N LYS A 113 -54.14 6.33 -53.63
CA LYS A 113 -53.98 7.03 -54.92
C LYS A 113 -54.50 6.17 -56.09
N THR A 114 -54.36 4.85 -55.94
CA THR A 114 -54.93 3.82 -56.82
C THR A 114 -56.44 3.73 -56.66
N GLU A 115 -56.97 3.51 -55.45
CA GLU A 115 -58.41 3.40 -55.20
C GLU A 115 -59.20 4.64 -55.67
N ARG A 116 -58.62 5.84 -55.54
CA ARG A 116 -59.22 7.08 -56.06
C ARG A 116 -59.26 7.12 -57.58
N ARG A 117 -58.20 6.67 -58.25
CA ARG A 117 -58.16 6.56 -59.73
C ARG A 117 -59.14 5.51 -60.22
N ASP A 118 -59.21 4.37 -59.54
CA ASP A 118 -60.11 3.27 -59.88
C ASP A 118 -61.57 3.70 -59.67
N TRP A 119 -61.88 4.38 -58.57
CA TRP A 119 -63.20 4.96 -58.34
C TRP A 119 -63.57 6.00 -59.41
N GLN A 120 -62.64 6.90 -59.77
CA GLN A 120 -62.86 7.86 -60.87
C GLN A 120 -63.11 7.16 -62.20
N ALA A 121 -62.40 6.08 -62.51
CA ALA A 121 -62.62 5.29 -63.72
C ALA A 121 -64.00 4.60 -63.71
N ILE A 122 -64.39 3.98 -62.59
CA ILE A 122 -65.71 3.36 -62.42
C ILE A 122 -66.84 4.38 -62.59
N VAL A 123 -66.70 5.57 -62.00
CA VAL A 123 -67.69 6.65 -62.10
C VAL A 123 -67.75 7.22 -63.53
N ALA A 124 -66.62 7.27 -64.23
CA ALA A 124 -66.58 7.70 -65.64
C ALA A 124 -67.23 6.69 -66.58
N GLU A 125 -67.05 5.38 -66.33
CA GLU A 125 -67.68 4.31 -67.11
C GLU A 125 -69.18 4.15 -66.82
N ARG A 126 -69.61 4.40 -65.58
CA ARG A 126 -71.01 4.28 -65.14
C ARG A 126 -71.43 5.49 -64.30
N PRO A 127 -71.83 6.59 -64.95
CA PRO A 127 -72.35 7.75 -64.23
C PRO A 127 -73.64 7.39 -63.47
N PRO A 128 -73.92 8.04 -62.31
CA PRO A 128 -75.13 7.79 -61.53
C PRO A 128 -76.40 7.99 -62.37
N ARG A 129 -77.35 7.05 -62.27
CA ARG A 129 -78.62 7.09 -63.04
C ARG A 129 -79.54 8.26 -62.65
N VAL A 130 -79.32 8.88 -61.50
CA VAL A 130 -80.08 10.05 -61.00
C VAL A 130 -79.07 11.08 -60.50
N MET A 131 -79.09 12.27 -61.08
CA MET A 131 -78.25 13.42 -60.68
C MET A 131 -79.15 14.54 -60.16
N THR A 132 -79.27 14.65 -58.83
CA THR A 132 -79.94 15.79 -58.21
C THR A 132 -78.96 16.93 -57.95
N PRO A 133 -79.44 18.18 -57.74
CA PRO A 133 -78.58 19.31 -57.37
C PRO A 133 -77.75 19.06 -56.11
N GLU A 134 -78.31 18.36 -55.12
CA GLU A 134 -77.62 18.01 -53.86
C GLU A 134 -76.49 17.01 -54.11
N ILE A 135 -76.76 15.95 -54.89
CA ILE A 135 -75.75 14.96 -55.29
C ILE A 135 -74.61 15.64 -56.03
N SER A 136 -74.92 16.54 -56.96
CA SER A 136 -73.92 17.31 -57.70
C SER A 136 -73.06 18.20 -56.79
N LYS A 137 -73.67 18.82 -55.77
CA LYS A 137 -72.97 19.67 -54.79
C LYS A 137 -72.05 18.83 -53.89
N HIS A 138 -72.53 17.70 -53.38
CA HIS A 138 -71.72 16.78 -52.56
C HIS A 138 -70.57 16.16 -53.34
N THR A 139 -70.80 15.70 -54.58
CA THR A 139 -69.74 15.17 -55.43
C THR A 139 -68.67 16.23 -55.69
N LYS A 140 -69.06 17.47 -56.01
CA LYS A 140 -68.10 18.58 -56.18
C LYS A 140 -67.30 18.88 -54.91
N HIS A 141 -67.95 18.86 -53.75
CA HIS A 141 -67.26 19.08 -52.46
C HIS A 141 -66.28 17.94 -52.16
N PHE A 142 -66.73 16.70 -52.27
CA PHE A 142 -65.89 15.52 -52.10
C PHE A 142 -64.69 15.49 -53.04
N MET A 143 -64.88 15.83 -54.33
CA MET A 143 -63.76 15.91 -55.28
C MET A 143 -62.77 17.02 -54.92
N LYS A 144 -63.26 18.15 -54.42
CA LYS A 144 -62.41 19.26 -53.96
C LYS A 144 -61.60 18.86 -52.74
N ASP A 145 -62.25 18.24 -51.75
CA ASP A 145 -61.61 17.80 -50.50
C ASP A 145 -60.62 16.67 -50.78
N ALA A 146 -61.00 15.67 -51.58
CA ALA A 146 -60.11 14.59 -52.00
C ALA A 146 -58.87 15.12 -52.77
N LYS A 147 -59.02 16.18 -53.58
CA LYS A 147 -57.89 16.82 -54.25
C LYS A 147 -57.00 17.57 -53.26
N GLY A 148 -57.59 18.27 -52.29
CA GLY A 148 -56.87 18.91 -51.19
C GLY A 148 -56.07 17.89 -50.38
N ASP A 149 -56.68 16.78 -49.98
CA ASP A 149 -56.04 15.69 -49.24
C ASP A 149 -54.90 15.05 -50.06
N ALA A 150 -55.08 14.86 -51.37
CA ALA A 150 -54.01 14.35 -52.23
C ALA A 150 -52.78 15.27 -52.22
N GLN A 151 -53.01 16.58 -52.30
CA GLN A 151 -51.95 17.58 -52.27
C GLN A 151 -51.25 17.60 -50.91
N ALA A 152 -52.01 17.54 -49.81
CA ALA A 152 -51.45 17.46 -48.47
C ALA A 152 -50.55 16.22 -48.28
N TYR A 153 -50.99 15.05 -48.75
CA TYR A 153 -50.17 13.83 -48.71
C TYR A 153 -48.91 13.96 -49.57
N ASP A 154 -49.01 14.49 -50.79
CA ASP A 154 -47.84 14.68 -51.67
C ASP A 154 -46.85 15.69 -51.05
N GLU A 155 -47.32 16.75 -50.38
CA GLU A 155 -46.48 17.71 -49.64
C GLU A 155 -45.81 17.11 -48.40
N ASP A 156 -46.53 16.28 -47.63
CA ASP A 156 -45.97 15.59 -46.47
C ASP A 156 -44.92 14.56 -46.88
N LEU A 157 -45.15 13.83 -47.97
CA LEU A 157 -44.15 12.92 -48.56
C LEU A 157 -42.88 13.67 -48.99
N GLN A 158 -43.02 14.84 -49.62
CA GLN A 158 -41.87 15.68 -49.98
C GLN A 158 -41.12 16.18 -48.75
N ARG A 159 -41.84 16.59 -47.68
CA ARG A 159 -41.22 17.01 -46.42
C ARG A 159 -40.46 15.88 -45.75
N ILE A 160 -41.05 14.67 -45.69
CA ILE A 160 -40.39 13.50 -45.11
C ILE A 160 -39.15 13.11 -45.93
N ASP A 161 -39.22 13.08 -47.26
CA ASP A 161 -38.06 12.73 -48.10
C ASP A 161 -36.92 13.77 -47.94
N SER A 162 -37.26 15.06 -47.90
CA SER A 162 -36.28 16.12 -47.60
C SER A 162 -35.60 15.91 -46.24
N TYR A 163 -36.38 15.62 -45.20
CA TYR A 163 -35.85 15.35 -43.86
C TYR A 163 -35.00 14.08 -43.81
N GLN A 164 -35.41 13.00 -44.48
CA GLN A 164 -34.61 11.78 -44.62
C GLN A 164 -33.27 12.05 -45.31
N ARG A 165 -33.23 12.88 -46.36
CA ARG A 165 -31.97 13.27 -47.03
C ARG A 165 -31.05 14.03 -46.08
N GLN A 166 -31.60 14.94 -45.27
CA GLN A 166 -30.85 15.67 -44.25
C GLN A 166 -30.29 14.73 -43.18
N LEU A 167 -31.11 13.82 -42.64
CA LEU A 167 -30.67 12.83 -41.66
C LEU A 167 -29.61 11.87 -42.23
N ARG A 168 -29.71 11.46 -43.50
CA ARG A 168 -28.67 10.66 -44.18
C ARG A 168 -27.36 11.42 -44.35
N LYS A 169 -27.40 12.75 -44.51
CA LYS A 169 -26.20 13.59 -44.52
C LYS A 169 -25.58 13.66 -43.12
N GLN A 170 -26.38 13.96 -42.10
CA GLN A 170 -25.94 13.95 -40.70
C GLN A 170 -25.35 12.59 -40.29
N LEU A 171 -25.96 11.48 -40.72
CA LEU A 171 -25.47 10.14 -40.44
C LEU A 171 -24.09 9.89 -41.04
N ARG A 172 -23.80 10.42 -42.23
CA ARG A 172 -22.47 10.34 -42.85
C ARG A 172 -21.44 11.15 -42.06
N GLU A 173 -21.79 12.36 -41.63
CA GLU A 173 -20.94 13.21 -40.80
C GLU A 173 -20.63 12.56 -39.44
N LEU A 174 -21.66 12.02 -38.76
CA LEU A 174 -21.52 11.26 -37.51
C LEU A 174 -20.65 10.02 -37.67
N ARG A 175 -20.70 9.32 -38.82
CA ARG A 175 -19.81 8.18 -39.10
C ARG A 175 -18.35 8.60 -39.17
N THR A 176 -18.04 9.70 -39.83
CA THR A 176 -16.67 10.24 -39.92
C THR A 176 -16.19 10.71 -38.55
N SER A 177 -17.02 11.47 -37.82
CA SER A 177 -16.74 11.91 -36.45
C SER A 177 -16.47 10.74 -35.50
N ALA A 178 -17.30 9.69 -35.56
CA ALA A 178 -17.14 8.49 -34.73
C ALA A 178 -15.84 7.72 -35.03
N LEU A 179 -15.36 7.72 -36.28
CA LEU A 179 -14.07 7.13 -36.62
C LEU A 179 -12.90 7.93 -36.03
N ALA A 180 -12.93 9.26 -36.12
CA ALA A 180 -11.92 10.11 -35.51
C ALA A 180 -11.88 9.96 -33.98
N LEU A 181 -13.05 10.02 -33.32
CA LEU A 181 -13.15 9.82 -31.87
C LEU A 181 -12.72 8.42 -31.43
N LYS A 182 -12.89 7.40 -32.28
CA LYS A 182 -12.41 6.04 -32.00
C LYS A 182 -10.88 6.01 -31.94
N VAL A 183 -10.21 6.66 -32.90
CA VAL A 183 -8.74 6.75 -32.94
C VAL A 183 -8.22 7.50 -31.72
N ASP A 184 -8.82 8.65 -31.38
CA ASP A 184 -8.45 9.44 -30.19
C ASP A 184 -8.60 8.61 -28.89
N MET A 185 -9.70 7.85 -28.79
CA MET A 185 -9.96 6.96 -27.65
C MET A 185 -8.95 5.81 -27.55
N GLU A 186 -8.57 5.20 -28.67
CA GLU A 186 -7.52 4.16 -28.70
C GLU A 186 -6.15 4.74 -28.31
N GLN A 187 -5.82 5.94 -28.78
CA GLN A 187 -4.58 6.63 -28.40
C GLN A 187 -4.55 6.97 -26.91
N ALA A 188 -5.65 7.51 -26.36
CA ALA A 188 -5.75 7.84 -24.94
C ALA A 188 -5.67 6.59 -24.04
N ARG A 189 -6.25 5.46 -24.49
CA ARG A 189 -6.12 4.16 -23.81
C ARG A 189 -4.67 3.70 -23.74
N GLU A 190 -3.94 3.80 -24.84
CA GLU A 190 -2.54 3.38 -24.89
C GLU A 190 -1.66 4.30 -24.04
N GLN A 191 -1.88 5.62 -24.07
CA GLN A 191 -1.20 6.57 -23.19
C GLN A 191 -1.41 6.25 -21.71
N HIS A 192 -2.67 5.96 -21.30
CA HIS A 192 -2.96 5.55 -19.93
C HIS A 192 -2.24 4.25 -19.56
N ARG A 193 -2.23 3.27 -20.45
CA ARG A 193 -1.53 1.99 -20.24
C ARG A 193 -0.03 2.19 -20.01
N GLN A 194 0.61 3.01 -20.83
CA GLN A 194 2.04 3.33 -20.71
C GLN A 194 2.34 4.08 -19.41
N ALA A 195 1.54 5.09 -19.07
CA ALA A 195 1.69 5.84 -17.82
C ALA A 195 1.54 4.92 -16.59
N ARG A 196 0.57 4.00 -16.63
CA ARG A 196 0.36 3.02 -15.55
C ARG A 196 1.53 2.06 -15.40
N GLN A 197 2.07 1.55 -16.50
CA GLN A 197 3.27 0.71 -16.47
C GLN A 197 4.47 1.47 -15.91
N GLN A 198 4.64 2.74 -16.28
CA GLN A 198 5.73 3.56 -15.76
C GLN A 198 5.63 3.74 -14.24
N VAL A 199 4.44 4.05 -13.72
CA VAL A 199 4.19 4.15 -12.28
C VAL A 199 4.52 2.85 -11.55
N GLN A 200 4.11 1.69 -12.11
CA GLN A 200 4.43 0.39 -11.54
C GLN A 200 5.94 0.14 -11.48
N ARG A 201 6.67 0.40 -12.57
CA ARG A 201 8.13 0.24 -12.63
C ARG A 201 8.85 1.13 -11.62
N ILE A 202 8.45 2.40 -11.50
CA ILE A 202 9.04 3.33 -10.52
C ILE A 202 8.77 2.81 -9.10
N ASN A 203 7.53 2.41 -8.79
CA ASN A 203 7.19 1.91 -7.47
C ASN A 203 7.94 0.61 -7.10
N GLU A 204 8.06 -0.33 -8.04
CA GLU A 204 8.84 -1.57 -7.85
C GLU A 204 10.31 -1.28 -7.60
N SER A 205 10.89 -0.35 -8.39
CA SER A 205 12.28 0.06 -8.21
C SER A 205 12.51 0.78 -6.88
N CYS A 206 11.60 1.68 -6.47
CA CYS A 206 11.64 2.31 -5.16
C CYS A 206 11.55 1.26 -4.04
N GLY A 207 10.63 0.30 -4.15
CA GLY A 207 10.50 -0.78 -3.17
C GLY A 207 11.72 -1.71 -3.10
N ALA A 208 12.42 -1.94 -4.21
CA ALA A 208 13.67 -2.70 -4.22
C ALA A 208 14.81 -1.92 -3.53
N LYS A 209 15.00 -0.64 -3.87
CA LYS A 209 16.03 0.20 -3.25
C LYS A 209 15.78 0.43 -1.77
N PHE A 210 14.52 0.65 -1.38
CA PHE A 210 14.16 0.80 0.02
C PHE A 210 14.48 -0.46 0.83
N ARG A 211 14.22 -1.66 0.28
CA ARG A 211 14.62 -2.92 0.92
C ARG A 211 16.13 -3.07 1.03
N ALA A 212 16.89 -2.67 0.01
CA ALA A 212 18.34 -2.67 0.08
C ALA A 212 18.87 -1.75 1.19
N LEU A 213 18.28 -0.55 1.38
CA LEU A 213 18.60 0.33 2.50
C LEU A 213 18.29 -0.35 3.84
N GLN A 214 17.13 -0.99 3.96
CA GLN A 214 16.75 -1.73 5.16
C GLN A 214 17.72 -2.88 5.48
N GLU A 215 18.13 -3.64 4.48
CA GLU A 215 19.06 -4.78 4.64
C GLU A 215 20.41 -4.34 5.24
N VAL A 216 20.90 -3.14 4.91
CA VAL A 216 22.14 -2.60 5.51
C VAL A 216 22.01 -2.46 7.02
N PHE A 217 20.90 -1.92 7.52
CA PHE A 217 20.66 -1.78 8.96
C PHE A 217 20.28 -3.11 9.62
N GLU A 218 19.49 -3.96 8.96
CA GLU A 218 19.13 -5.28 9.49
C GLU A 218 20.35 -6.17 9.73
N ASN A 219 21.40 -5.98 8.95
CA ASN A 219 22.66 -6.72 9.01
C ASN A 219 23.78 -5.94 9.72
N TYR A 220 23.49 -4.82 10.41
CA TYR A 220 24.54 -3.99 11.00
C TYR A 220 25.46 -4.74 11.99
N PHE A 221 24.90 -5.64 12.81
CA PHE A 221 25.66 -6.44 13.78
C PHE A 221 26.09 -7.82 13.25
N GLN A 222 26.00 -8.05 11.95
CA GLN A 222 26.32 -9.34 11.35
C GLN A 222 27.79 -9.72 11.61
N PHE A 223 28.01 -10.90 12.18
CA PHE A 223 29.32 -11.44 12.57
C PHE A 223 30.10 -10.61 13.62
N SER A 224 29.45 -9.60 14.22
CA SER A 224 30.08 -8.79 15.27
C SER A 224 30.13 -9.57 16.58
N GLN A 225 31.33 -9.76 17.12
CA GLN A 225 31.53 -10.38 18.44
C GLN A 225 31.10 -9.45 19.57
N SER A 226 30.94 -10.01 20.77
CA SER A 226 30.60 -9.30 22.00
C SER A 226 31.53 -9.69 23.15
N GLU A 227 31.46 -8.96 24.26
CA GLU A 227 32.20 -9.31 25.48
C GLU A 227 31.64 -10.55 26.20
N SER A 228 30.40 -10.97 25.90
CA SER A 228 29.77 -12.13 26.53
C SER A 228 30.13 -13.43 25.80
N PRO A 229 30.83 -14.38 26.45
CA PRO A 229 31.20 -15.65 25.83
C PRO A 229 29.98 -16.46 25.36
N LEU A 230 28.92 -16.49 26.18
CA LEU A 230 27.68 -17.20 25.84
C LEU A 230 26.94 -16.55 24.68
N ALA A 231 26.98 -15.22 24.56
CA ALA A 231 26.41 -14.55 23.38
C ALA A 231 27.20 -14.87 22.11
N ASN A 232 28.53 -14.95 22.21
CA ASN A 232 29.38 -15.34 21.07
C ASN A 232 29.16 -16.79 20.65
N GLU A 233 28.91 -17.69 21.62
CA GLU A 233 28.51 -19.06 21.33
C GLU A 233 27.19 -19.10 20.55
N TRP A 234 26.16 -18.38 21.01
CA TRP A 234 24.89 -18.30 20.27
C TRP A 234 25.05 -17.68 18.89
N LEU A 235 25.86 -16.63 18.74
CA LEU A 235 26.18 -16.02 17.44
C LEU A 235 26.84 -17.01 16.48
N SER A 236 27.77 -17.85 16.97
CA SER A 236 28.48 -18.84 16.15
C SER A 236 27.56 -19.92 15.58
N GLN A 237 26.39 -20.12 16.19
CA GLN A 237 25.38 -21.07 15.74
C GLN A 237 24.41 -20.45 14.70
N MET A 238 24.47 -19.13 14.46
CA MET A 238 23.57 -18.44 13.54
C MET A 238 24.09 -18.52 12.09
N PRO A 239 23.27 -19.00 11.13
CA PRO A 239 23.67 -19.12 9.72
C PRO A 239 24.09 -17.79 9.08
N HIS A 240 23.44 -16.69 9.45
CA HIS A 240 23.73 -15.36 8.93
C HIS A 240 24.47 -14.49 9.95
N GLY A 241 24.97 -15.05 11.06
CA GLY A 241 25.84 -14.31 11.97
C GLY A 241 25.17 -13.19 12.78
N GLY A 242 23.84 -13.16 12.89
CA GLY A 242 23.14 -12.24 13.79
C GLY A 242 22.41 -11.09 13.11
N ASN A 243 21.66 -11.38 12.04
CA ASN A 243 20.71 -10.39 11.50
C ASN A 243 19.51 -10.17 12.45
N LEU A 244 18.72 -9.12 12.21
CA LEU A 244 17.57 -8.79 13.09
C LEU A 244 16.60 -9.97 13.33
N ARG A 245 16.38 -10.81 12.33
CA ARG A 245 15.48 -11.97 12.42
C ARG A 245 16.05 -13.03 13.37
N GLU A 246 17.33 -13.37 13.21
CA GLU A 246 18.02 -14.34 14.07
C GLU A 246 18.12 -13.84 15.52
N ILE A 247 18.40 -12.54 15.70
CA ILE A 247 18.40 -11.91 17.03
C ILE A 247 17.04 -12.06 17.72
N LYS A 248 15.93 -11.78 17.00
CA LYS A 248 14.57 -11.96 17.53
C LYS A 248 14.27 -13.42 17.86
N GLN A 249 14.73 -14.34 17.03
CA GLN A 249 14.55 -15.77 17.23
C GLN A 249 15.27 -16.26 18.49
N VAL A 250 16.56 -15.95 18.66
CA VAL A 250 17.33 -16.35 19.86
C VAL A 250 16.74 -15.77 21.15
N LEU A 251 16.27 -14.52 21.13
CA LEU A 251 15.59 -13.93 22.28
C LEU A 251 14.29 -14.65 22.64
N SER A 252 13.59 -15.21 21.66
CA SER A 252 12.39 -16.03 21.85
C SER A 252 12.76 -17.40 22.40
N ASP A 253 13.73 -18.08 21.78
CA ASP A 253 14.12 -19.46 22.10
C ASP A 253 14.75 -19.58 23.49
N THR A 254 15.56 -18.60 23.90
CA THR A 254 16.22 -18.59 25.21
C THR A 254 15.34 -18.00 26.33
N LYS A 255 14.09 -17.62 26.03
CA LYS A 255 13.17 -17.05 27.02
C LYS A 255 12.79 -18.05 28.12
N PRO A 256 12.45 -19.32 27.83
CA PRO A 256 12.12 -20.31 28.85
C PRO A 256 13.30 -20.58 29.80
N ASP A 257 14.51 -20.70 29.27
CA ASP A 257 15.72 -20.95 30.08
C ASP A 257 16.01 -19.80 31.04
N TRP A 258 15.84 -18.55 30.57
CA TRP A 258 15.93 -17.38 31.41
C TRP A 258 14.86 -17.35 32.53
N GLU A 259 13.61 -17.67 32.19
CA GLU A 259 12.52 -17.75 33.17
C GLU A 259 12.78 -18.86 34.20
N HIS A 260 13.30 -20.00 33.77
CA HIS A 260 13.70 -21.10 34.65
C HIS A 260 14.82 -20.66 35.60
N ALA A 261 15.92 -20.09 35.10
CA ALA A 261 17.03 -19.60 35.93
C ALA A 261 16.56 -18.56 36.97
N LYS A 262 15.69 -17.63 36.55
CA LYS A 262 15.08 -16.64 37.44
C LYS A 262 14.22 -17.28 38.52
N ASN A 263 13.40 -18.28 38.16
CA ASN A 263 12.54 -19.00 39.10
C ASN A 263 13.34 -19.82 40.11
N THR A 264 14.42 -20.48 39.67
CA THR A 264 15.34 -21.23 40.53
C THR A 264 15.99 -20.31 41.57
N THR A 265 16.52 -19.17 41.16
CA THR A 265 17.07 -18.17 42.09
C THR A 265 15.99 -17.65 43.06
N SER A 266 14.77 -17.39 42.59
CA SER A 266 13.65 -16.96 43.45
C SER A 266 13.29 -18.02 44.51
N HIS A 267 13.19 -19.29 44.08
CA HIS A 267 12.90 -20.42 44.96
C HIS A 267 13.97 -20.59 46.05
N LEU A 268 15.26 -20.53 45.68
CA LEU A 268 16.37 -20.61 46.63
C LEU A 268 16.38 -19.43 47.62
N ASN A 269 16.06 -18.20 47.17
CA ASN A 269 15.90 -17.06 48.07
C ASN A 269 14.75 -17.27 49.06
N ASN A 270 13.61 -17.81 48.62
CA ASN A 270 12.47 -18.10 49.50
C ASN A 270 12.81 -19.19 50.51
N ARG A 271 13.49 -20.26 50.07
CA ARG A 271 13.95 -21.34 50.94
C ARG A 271 14.95 -20.83 51.98
N ARG A 272 15.90 -19.99 51.58
CA ARG A 272 16.85 -19.32 52.50
C ARG A 272 16.13 -18.48 53.55
N LYS A 273 15.12 -17.69 53.15
CA LYS A 273 14.32 -16.90 54.10
C LYS A 273 13.58 -17.79 55.10
N ASN A 274 12.98 -18.88 54.65
CA ASN A 274 12.29 -19.84 55.54
C ASN A 274 13.26 -20.44 56.57
N VAL A 275 14.43 -20.92 56.12
CA VAL A 275 15.47 -21.47 57.02
C VAL A 275 15.96 -20.40 58.01
N GLN A 276 16.15 -19.16 57.56
CA GLN A 276 16.52 -18.06 58.45
C GLN A 276 15.43 -17.80 59.51
N SER A 277 14.16 -17.77 59.13
CA SER A 277 13.05 -17.63 60.10
C SER A 277 12.96 -18.78 61.10
N ARG A 278 13.29 -20.02 60.69
CA ARG A 278 13.36 -21.18 61.61
C ARG A 278 14.50 -21.02 62.62
N ILE A 279 15.66 -20.54 62.17
CA ILE A 279 16.80 -20.23 63.05
C ILE A 279 16.40 -19.13 64.04
N ASP A 280 15.78 -18.05 63.57
CA ASP A 280 15.38 -16.93 64.42
C ASP A 280 14.34 -17.36 65.48
N ARG A 281 13.38 -18.23 65.12
CA ARG A 281 12.43 -18.83 66.09
C ARG A 281 13.11 -19.71 67.12
N ALA A 282 14.05 -20.56 66.72
CA ALA A 282 14.81 -21.39 67.66
C ALA A 282 15.55 -20.54 68.72
N TYR A 283 16.03 -19.35 68.35
CA TYR A 283 16.61 -18.39 69.29
C TYR A 283 15.57 -17.69 70.18
N GLN A 284 14.37 -17.42 69.66
CA GLN A 284 13.27 -16.81 70.43
C GLN A 284 12.66 -17.80 71.45
N ASP A 285 12.45 -19.04 71.04
CA ASP A 285 11.79 -20.10 71.81
C ASP A 285 12.79 -20.89 72.69
N GLN A 286 14.09 -20.60 72.58
CA GLN A 286 15.21 -21.29 73.25
C GLN A 286 15.30 -22.81 72.96
N GLU A 287 14.69 -23.26 71.86
CA GLU A 287 14.68 -24.67 71.45
C GLU A 287 15.74 -24.94 70.37
N TYR A 288 16.91 -25.42 70.79
CA TYR A 288 18.09 -25.53 69.92
C TYR A 288 18.31 -26.91 69.28
N SER A 289 17.40 -27.86 69.50
CA SER A 289 17.52 -29.28 69.06
C SER A 289 17.79 -29.45 67.57
N SER A 290 17.29 -28.52 66.74
CA SER A 290 17.40 -28.55 65.27
C SER A 290 18.31 -27.46 64.68
N LEU A 291 18.98 -26.66 65.53
CA LEU A 291 19.68 -25.44 65.11
C LEU A 291 20.87 -25.73 64.18
N ASP A 292 21.67 -26.74 64.50
CA ASP A 292 22.86 -27.08 63.70
C ASP A 292 22.47 -27.62 62.31
N ALA A 293 21.39 -28.40 62.23
CA ALA A 293 20.82 -28.86 60.98
C ALA A 293 20.31 -27.68 60.13
N ALA A 294 19.63 -26.71 60.74
CA ALA A 294 19.15 -25.51 60.04
C ALA A 294 20.31 -24.60 59.58
N LYS A 295 21.38 -24.48 60.37
CA LYS A 295 22.60 -23.74 59.97
C LYS A 295 23.31 -24.42 58.81
N ALA A 296 23.43 -25.75 58.82
CA ALA A 296 23.98 -26.53 57.71
C ALA A 296 23.13 -26.39 56.44
N GLU A 297 21.80 -26.48 56.55
CA GLU A 297 20.87 -26.27 55.43
C GLU A 297 21.02 -24.85 54.84
N ARG A 298 21.17 -23.82 55.70
CA ARG A 298 21.39 -22.44 55.25
C ARG A 298 22.69 -22.28 54.45
N SER A 299 23.77 -22.92 54.90
CA SER A 299 25.06 -22.89 54.20
C SER A 299 24.98 -23.59 52.84
N GLY A 300 24.33 -24.76 52.76
CA GLY A 300 24.10 -25.45 51.48
C GLY A 300 23.25 -24.62 50.50
N ILE A 301 22.17 -24.00 50.98
CA ILE A 301 21.36 -23.08 50.15
C ILE A 301 22.18 -21.88 49.68
N PHE A 302 23.13 -21.37 50.49
CA PHE A 302 23.97 -20.24 50.10
C PHE A 302 24.90 -20.60 48.92
N GLU A 303 25.49 -21.80 48.94
CA GLU A 303 26.33 -22.30 47.85
C GLU A 303 25.50 -22.52 46.57
N GLU A 304 24.36 -23.21 46.67
CA GLU A 304 23.43 -23.41 45.54
C GLU A 304 22.97 -22.08 44.92
N LEU A 305 22.74 -21.07 45.77
CA LEU A 305 22.27 -19.76 45.36
C LEU A 305 23.36 -18.93 44.68
N ASN A 306 24.63 -19.11 45.04
CA ASN A 306 25.74 -18.48 44.32
C ASN A 306 25.85 -19.03 42.89
N VAL A 307 25.78 -20.37 42.72
CA VAL A 307 25.80 -21.02 41.41
C VAL A 307 24.59 -20.60 40.55
N ALA A 308 23.38 -20.61 41.14
CA ALA A 308 22.17 -20.20 40.43
C ALA A 308 22.21 -18.73 39.99
N ARG A 309 22.77 -17.84 40.83
CA ARG A 309 22.96 -16.42 40.49
C ARG A 309 23.99 -16.22 39.38
N GLU A 310 25.10 -16.94 39.42
CA GLU A 310 26.11 -16.87 38.37
C GLU A 310 25.54 -17.31 37.02
N HIS A 311 24.84 -18.45 36.99
CA HIS A 311 24.15 -18.93 35.79
C HIS A 311 23.10 -17.93 35.29
N GLN A 312 22.29 -17.37 36.20
CA GLN A 312 21.33 -16.33 35.86
C GLN A 312 22.04 -15.09 35.27
N ASN A 313 23.12 -14.60 35.88
CA ASN A 313 23.85 -13.43 35.40
C ASN A 313 24.45 -13.66 34.01
N THR A 314 24.99 -14.85 33.74
CA THR A 314 25.52 -15.21 32.41
C THR A 314 24.43 -15.19 31.34
N LEU A 315 23.26 -15.79 31.63
CA LEU A 315 22.11 -15.75 30.73
C LEU A 315 21.60 -14.32 30.52
N TYR A 316 21.53 -13.52 31.58
CA TYR A 316 21.10 -12.13 31.50
C TYR A 316 22.05 -11.33 30.62
N ALA A 317 23.36 -11.40 30.87
CA ALA A 317 24.37 -10.69 30.11
C ALA A 317 24.33 -11.06 28.62
N ALA A 318 24.23 -12.35 28.31
CA ALA A 318 24.10 -12.80 26.92
C ALA A 318 22.82 -12.27 26.24
N ARG A 319 21.66 -12.42 26.88
CA ARG A 319 20.39 -11.91 26.34
C ARG A 319 20.40 -10.39 26.19
N GLN A 320 21.03 -9.67 27.11
CA GLN A 320 21.10 -8.21 27.08
C GLN A 320 21.85 -7.68 25.85
N VAL A 321 22.91 -8.37 25.40
CA VAL A 321 23.60 -8.05 24.14
C VAL A 321 22.62 -8.06 22.97
N PHE A 322 21.82 -9.11 22.84
CA PHE A 322 20.84 -9.24 21.75
C PHE A 322 19.69 -8.23 21.86
N VAL A 323 19.24 -7.91 23.07
CA VAL A 323 18.23 -6.86 23.30
C VAL A 323 18.74 -5.51 22.81
N LEU A 324 19.96 -5.11 23.22
CA LEU A 324 20.56 -3.84 22.83
C LEU A 324 20.76 -3.76 21.30
N ARG A 325 21.26 -4.83 20.69
CA ARG A 325 21.44 -4.90 19.23
C ARG A 325 20.11 -4.78 18.48
N ARG A 326 19.07 -5.50 18.92
CA ARG A 326 17.73 -5.43 18.34
C ARG A 326 17.17 -4.00 18.41
N ASP A 327 17.31 -3.36 19.56
CA ASP A 327 16.75 -2.03 19.80
C ASP A 327 17.47 -0.96 18.97
N GLU A 328 18.80 -1.07 18.84
CA GLU A 328 19.56 -0.17 17.95
C GLU A 328 19.20 -0.39 16.47
N ILE A 329 19.11 -1.63 15.99
CA ILE A 329 18.66 -1.90 14.61
C ILE A 329 17.26 -1.33 14.37
N ASN A 330 16.31 -1.55 15.27
CA ASN A 330 14.95 -1.02 15.12
C ASN A 330 14.96 0.52 15.05
N LYS A 331 15.77 1.17 15.88
CA LYS A 331 15.93 2.63 15.88
C LYS A 331 16.52 3.14 14.56
N LEU A 332 17.53 2.48 14.00
CA LEU A 332 18.09 2.81 12.69
C LEU A 332 17.04 2.65 11.58
N MET A 333 16.27 1.56 11.62
CA MET A 333 15.19 1.29 10.69
C MET A 333 14.07 2.35 10.78
N ASP A 334 13.76 2.83 11.97
CA ASP A 334 12.77 3.88 12.19
C ASP A 334 13.15 5.21 11.52
N TRP A 335 14.45 5.51 11.36
CA TRP A 335 14.90 6.73 10.67
C TRP A 335 14.52 6.77 9.19
N ILE A 336 14.40 5.61 8.54
CA ILE A 336 14.07 5.52 7.12
C ILE A 336 12.61 5.12 6.87
N ASN A 337 11.86 4.69 7.89
CA ASN A 337 10.50 4.17 7.74
C ASN A 337 9.53 5.18 7.09
N ASP A 338 9.73 6.48 7.29
CA ASP A 338 8.93 7.54 6.65
C ASP A 338 9.19 7.68 5.14
N LEU A 339 10.30 7.14 4.65
CA LEU A 339 10.67 7.14 3.24
C LEU A 339 10.11 5.93 2.48
N HIS A 340 9.30 5.08 3.13
CA HIS A 340 8.66 3.95 2.47
C HIS A 340 7.74 4.42 1.33
N PRO A 341 7.77 3.81 0.12
CA PRO A 341 7.02 4.31 -1.05
C PRO A 341 5.50 4.35 -0.84
N SER A 342 4.96 3.47 0.01
CA SER A 342 3.54 3.52 0.40
C SER A 342 3.11 4.84 1.04
N LYS A 343 4.00 5.56 1.74
CA LYS A 343 3.67 6.86 2.33
C LYS A 343 3.36 7.88 1.24
N THR A 344 4.17 7.93 0.18
CA THR A 344 3.94 8.79 -0.98
C THR A 344 2.64 8.42 -1.70
N ILE A 345 2.38 7.12 -1.88
CA ILE A 345 1.12 6.64 -2.49
C ILE A 345 -0.08 7.10 -1.66
N GLU A 346 -0.04 6.89 -0.35
CA GLU A 346 -1.11 7.28 0.59
C GLU A 346 -1.33 8.79 0.60
N GLN A 347 -0.27 9.60 0.52
CA GLN A 347 -0.37 11.06 0.41
C GLN A 347 -1.07 11.49 -0.89
N VAL A 348 -0.68 10.93 -2.03
CA VAL A 348 -1.32 11.23 -3.32
C VAL A 348 -2.80 10.84 -3.31
N PHE A 349 -3.13 9.65 -2.81
CA PHE A 349 -4.53 9.24 -2.65
C PHE A 349 -5.30 10.12 -1.65
N GLY A 350 -4.65 10.57 -0.58
CA GLY A 350 -5.24 11.52 0.37
C GLY A 350 -5.58 12.88 -0.26
N LEU A 351 -4.76 13.35 -1.22
CA LEU A 351 -5.05 14.57 -1.98
C LEU A 351 -6.27 14.38 -2.91
N LEU A 352 -6.39 13.20 -3.52
CA LEU A 352 -7.47 12.86 -4.45
C LEU A 352 -8.78 12.48 -3.77
N ALA A 353 -8.73 12.02 -2.51
CA ALA A 353 -9.90 11.60 -1.74
C ALA A 353 -10.91 12.73 -1.49
N ARG A 354 -10.53 13.99 -1.73
CA ARG A 354 -11.47 15.13 -1.73
C ARG A 354 -12.55 15.02 -2.80
N ASP A 355 -12.24 14.34 -3.90
CA ASP A 355 -13.07 14.24 -5.11
C ASP A 355 -13.56 12.80 -5.38
N ASP A 356 -13.63 11.96 -4.33
CA ASP A 356 -14.06 10.54 -4.34
C ASP A 356 -12.94 9.53 -4.68
N ALA A 357 -12.28 9.00 -3.64
CA ALA A 357 -11.08 8.15 -3.75
C ALA A 357 -11.31 6.83 -4.53
N GLU A 358 -12.55 6.33 -4.59
CA GLU A 358 -12.89 5.10 -5.31
C GLU A 358 -12.72 5.24 -6.83
N ILE A 359 -12.75 6.48 -7.35
CA ILE A 359 -12.65 6.78 -8.78
C ILE A 359 -11.20 6.65 -9.27
N TYR A 360 -10.23 7.03 -8.45
CA TYR A 360 -8.83 7.12 -8.85
C TYR A 360 -8.04 5.83 -8.60
N TRP A 361 -8.56 4.93 -7.77
CA TRP A 361 -7.91 3.64 -7.52
C TRP A 361 -7.71 2.81 -8.79
N PRO A 362 -8.73 2.61 -9.66
CA PRO A 362 -8.58 1.85 -10.89
C PRO A 362 -7.66 2.53 -11.91
N ALA A 363 -7.47 3.84 -11.80
CA ALA A 363 -6.60 4.61 -12.69
C ALA A 363 -5.12 4.25 -12.48
N ILE A 364 -4.67 4.25 -11.23
CA ILE A 364 -3.27 4.03 -10.86
C ILE A 364 -2.98 2.54 -10.62
N GLY A 365 -3.83 1.88 -9.82
CA GLY A 365 -3.72 0.45 -9.53
C GLY A 365 -2.54 0.04 -8.64
N LEU A 366 -2.11 0.90 -7.70
CA LEU A 366 -1.07 0.59 -6.71
C LEU A 366 -1.67 0.40 -5.31
N ALA A 367 -1.59 -0.82 -4.76
CA ALA A 367 -2.13 -1.20 -3.45
C ALA A 367 -1.27 -0.79 -2.25
N THR A 368 -1.87 -0.21 -1.19
CA THR A 368 -1.25 -0.11 0.15
C THR A 368 -2.13 -0.71 1.23
N LYS A 369 -1.70 -0.68 2.50
CA LYS A 369 -2.53 -1.13 3.64
C LYS A 369 -3.69 -0.17 3.90
N ALA A 370 -3.45 1.14 3.79
CA ALA A 370 -4.46 2.17 4.04
C ALA A 370 -5.32 2.46 2.79
N VAL A 371 -4.75 2.32 1.59
CA VAL A 371 -5.49 2.39 0.34
C VAL A 371 -5.72 0.97 -0.14
N ARG A 372 -6.78 0.33 0.36
CA ARG A 372 -7.31 -0.91 -0.22
C ARG A 372 -8.63 -0.59 -0.92
N PRO A 373 -8.91 -1.20 -2.07
CA PRO A 373 -10.26 -1.16 -2.61
C PRO A 373 -11.20 -1.72 -1.56
N SER A 374 -12.32 -1.03 -1.32
CA SER A 374 -13.46 -1.67 -0.65
C SER A 374 -13.66 -2.99 -1.39
N ALA A 375 -13.56 -4.11 -0.68
CA ALA A 375 -13.87 -5.40 -1.28
C ALA A 375 -15.33 -5.27 -1.72
N ARG A 376 -15.57 -5.02 -3.01
CA ARG A 376 -16.91 -5.04 -3.58
C ARG A 376 -17.44 -6.43 -3.27
N ARG A 377 -18.24 -6.51 -2.22
CA ARG A 377 -19.20 -7.57 -2.00
C ARG A 377 -20.17 -7.44 -3.17
N HIS A 378 -19.83 -8.07 -4.28
CA HIS A 378 -20.83 -8.43 -5.28
C HIS A 378 -21.66 -9.54 -4.65
N GLN A 379 -22.80 -9.15 -4.07
CA GLN A 379 -24.00 -9.97 -4.02
C GLN A 379 -25.05 -9.29 -4.88
#